data_AF-A0A3S5BVV7-F1
#
_entry.id   AF-A0A3S5BVV7-F1
#
_cell.length_a   1.000
_cell.length_b   1.000
_cell.length_c   1.000
_cell.angle_alpha   90.00
_cell.angle_beta   90.00
_cell.angle_gamma   90.00
#
_symmetry.space_group_name_H-M   'P 1'
#
loop_
_entity.id
_entity.type
_entity.pdbx_description
1 polymer ?
#
loop_
_entity_poly.entity_id
_entity_poly.type
_entity_poly.pdbx_seq_one_letter_code
_entity_poly.pdbx_strand_id
1 'polypeptide(L)'
;MHSSFIHRAQEMIDKGYERILILEDDVRLAPSFRRSLREVMAEADRIRPDWELIYIGRKRMSKNERQVAGSSMLAHPDYTYWTLGYALRRSGAIKLINQRPLQKIVAVDEYLPIMFDRHPNKEWLKNFEPRDLVALSAEPLLLEPTHYTGEPNYVSDTEDSKVFGI
;
A
#
# COMPACT_ATOMS: atom_id res chain seq x y z
N MET A 1 1.28 -11.17 -9.26
CA MET A 1 0.81 -10.05 -8.42
C MET A 1 0.91 -8.65 -9.07
N HIS A 2 2.05 -8.24 -9.67
CA HIS A 2 2.22 -6.89 -10.27
C HIS A 2 1.16 -6.47 -11.30
N SER A 3 0.77 -7.37 -12.19
CA SER A 3 -0.22 -7.07 -13.25
C SER A 3 -1.61 -6.77 -12.69
N SER A 4 -1.95 -7.35 -11.54
CA SER A 4 -3.25 -7.15 -10.89
C SER A 4 -3.40 -5.72 -10.38
N PHE A 5 -2.40 -5.19 -9.67
CA PHE A 5 -2.45 -3.82 -9.13
C PHE A 5 -2.68 -2.77 -10.22
N ILE A 6 -1.86 -2.80 -11.28
CA ILE A 6 -1.96 -1.83 -12.38
C ILE A 6 -3.29 -1.97 -13.11
N HIS A 7 -3.76 -3.20 -13.33
CA HIS A 7 -5.07 -3.43 -13.90
C HIS A 7 -6.20 -2.85 -13.04
N ARG A 8 -6.17 -3.03 -11.71
CA ARG A 8 -7.19 -2.47 -10.81
C ARG A 8 -7.16 -0.95 -10.76
N ALA A 9 -5.98 -0.34 -10.76
CA ALA A 9 -5.82 1.11 -10.84
C ALA A 9 -6.35 1.66 -12.17
N GLN A 10 -6.11 0.97 -13.30
CA GLN A 10 -6.62 1.36 -14.60
C GLN A 10 -8.14 1.21 -14.67
N GLU A 11 -8.67 0.08 -14.20
CA GLU A 11 -10.10 -0.18 -14.13
C GLU A 11 -10.84 0.88 -13.30
N MET A 12 -10.26 1.28 -12.16
CA MET A 12 -10.77 2.38 -11.33
C MET A 12 -10.85 3.69 -12.11
N ILE A 13 -9.81 4.02 -12.87
CA ILE A 13 -9.76 5.24 -13.70
C ILE A 13 -10.83 5.16 -14.79
N ASP A 14 -10.87 4.07 -15.54
CA ASP A 14 -11.77 3.88 -16.68
C ASP A 14 -13.24 3.89 -16.26
N LYS A 15 -13.57 3.28 -15.11
CA LYS A 15 -14.94 3.19 -14.60
C LYS A 15 -15.41 4.41 -13.80
N GLY A 16 -14.55 5.41 -13.60
CA GLY A 16 -14.97 6.60 -12.83
C GLY A 16 -15.04 6.38 -11.31
N TYR A 17 -14.40 5.34 -10.76
CA TYR A 17 -14.44 5.10 -9.32
C TYR A 17 -13.53 6.09 -8.58
N GLU A 18 -14.06 6.73 -7.54
CA GLU A 18 -13.31 7.67 -6.70
C GLU A 18 -12.38 6.98 -5.71
N ARG A 19 -12.82 5.83 -5.18
CA ARG A 19 -12.09 5.04 -4.20
C ARG A 19 -12.33 3.55 -4.44
N ILE A 20 -11.29 2.76 -4.21
CA ILE A 20 -11.37 1.29 -4.18
C ILE A 20 -10.69 0.78 -2.91
N LEU A 21 -11.10 -0.41 -2.47
CA LEU A 21 -10.40 -1.20 -1.47
C LEU A 21 -9.87 -2.44 -2.18
N ILE A 22 -8.56 -2.69 -2.08
CA ILE A 22 -7.90 -3.88 -2.60
C ILE A 22 -7.45 -4.71 -1.41
N LEU A 23 -7.78 -6.00 -1.43
CA LEU A 23 -7.40 -6.99 -0.44
C LEU A 23 -6.75 -8.16 -1.18
N GLU A 24 -5.72 -8.76 -0.60
CA GLU A 24 -5.24 -10.08 -0.99
C GLU A 24 -6.29 -11.14 -0.63
N ASP A 25 -6.23 -12.28 -1.30
CA ASP A 25 -7.19 -13.38 -1.17
C ASP A 25 -6.97 -14.25 0.07
N ASP A 26 -5.79 -14.15 0.69
CA ASP A 26 -5.34 -14.98 1.82
C ASP A 26 -5.17 -14.21 3.14
N VAL A 27 -6.01 -13.20 3.35
CA VAL A 27 -6.00 -12.36 4.57
C VAL A 27 -7.08 -12.72 5.58
N ARG A 28 -6.77 -12.53 6.86
CA ARG A 28 -7.73 -12.55 7.97
C ARG A 28 -8.17 -11.13 8.30
N LEU A 29 -9.49 -10.94 8.40
CA LEU A 29 -10.06 -9.65 8.80
C LEU A 29 -10.07 -9.53 10.32
N ALA A 30 -9.66 -8.38 10.85
CA ALA A 30 -9.79 -8.07 12.27
C ALA A 30 -11.27 -8.10 12.72
N PRO A 31 -11.54 -8.38 14.01
CA PRO A 31 -12.88 -8.23 14.57
C PRO A 31 -13.45 -6.84 14.28
N SER A 32 -14.73 -6.78 13.92
CA SER A 32 -15.40 -5.51 13.56
C SER A 32 -14.81 -4.77 12.35
N PHE A 33 -14.07 -5.44 11.46
CA PHE A 33 -13.41 -4.87 10.27
C PHE A 33 -14.21 -3.76 9.56
N ARG A 34 -15.49 -4.00 9.24
CA ARG A 34 -16.33 -3.03 8.52
C ARG A 34 -16.55 -1.73 9.31
N ARG A 35 -16.64 -1.81 10.64
CA ARG A 35 -16.78 -0.63 11.51
C ARG A 35 -15.47 0.13 11.55
N SER A 36 -14.37 -0.55 11.87
CA SER A 36 -13.05 0.06 11.97
C SER A 36 -12.59 0.67 10.65
N LEU A 37 -12.84 0.01 9.52
CA LEU A 37 -12.54 0.56 8.20
C LEU A 37 -13.31 1.87 7.98
N ARG A 38 -14.61 1.92 8.30
CA ARG A 38 -15.40 3.14 8.14
C ARG A 38 -14.86 4.29 9.00
N GLU A 39 -14.46 3.99 10.23
CA GLU A 39 -13.87 4.97 11.16
C GLU A 39 -12.53 5.50 10.64
N VAL A 40 -11.63 4.61 10.19
CA VAL A 40 -10.35 4.97 9.56
C VAL A 40 -10.58 5.87 8.34
N MET A 41 -11.50 5.50 7.44
CA MET A 41 -11.77 6.29 6.24
C MET A 41 -12.39 7.66 6.57
N ALA A 42 -13.33 7.72 7.50
CA ALA A 42 -13.96 8.97 7.93
C ALA A 42 -12.94 9.92 8.59
N GLU A 43 -12.03 9.36 9.39
CA GLU A 43 -10.98 10.13 10.03
C GLU A 43 -9.93 10.63 9.02
N ALA A 44 -9.53 9.79 8.07
CA ALA A 44 -8.61 10.17 6.99
C ALA A 44 -9.18 11.30 6.13
N ASP A 45 -10.46 11.20 5.74
CA ASP A 45 -11.15 12.24 4.99
C ASP A 45 -11.20 13.58 5.74
N ARG A 46 -11.32 13.53 7.07
CA ARG A 46 -11.39 14.73 7.91
C ARG A 46 -10.02 15.38 8.13
N ILE A 47 -9.00 14.58 8.44
CA ILE A 47 -7.68 15.08 8.88
C ILE A 47 -6.74 15.31 7.70
N ARG A 48 -6.79 14.42 6.71
CA ARG A 48 -5.89 14.41 5.54
C ARG A 48 -6.69 14.16 4.26
N PRO A 49 -7.62 15.06 3.86
CA PRO A 49 -8.47 14.86 2.68
C PRO A 49 -7.69 14.72 1.36
N ASP A 50 -6.39 15.01 1.37
CA ASP A 50 -5.44 14.84 0.28
C ASP A 50 -4.80 13.43 0.24
N TRP A 51 -5.21 12.49 1.11
CA TRP A 51 -4.72 11.12 1.09
C TRP A 51 -4.99 10.44 -0.26
N GLU A 52 -4.05 9.58 -0.65
CA GLU A 52 -4.09 8.88 -1.94
C GLU A 52 -4.01 7.36 -1.79
N LEU A 53 -3.31 6.90 -0.75
CA LEU A 53 -3.22 5.49 -0.38
C LEU A 53 -3.32 5.34 1.14
N ILE A 54 -4.12 4.39 1.62
CA ILE A 54 -4.17 4.02 3.04
C ILE A 54 -3.94 2.53 3.16
N TYR A 55 -2.84 2.14 3.79
CA TYR A 55 -2.62 0.75 4.13
C TYR A 55 -3.59 0.29 5.22
N ILE A 56 -4.25 -0.84 4.97
CA ILE A 56 -5.17 -1.49 5.91
C ILE A 56 -4.55 -2.77 6.48
N GLY A 57 -3.62 -3.39 5.74
CA GLY A 57 -2.76 -4.47 6.21
C GLY A 57 -1.43 -4.47 5.48
N ARG A 58 -0.33 -4.66 6.21
CA ARG A 58 1.04 -4.76 5.67
C ARG A 58 2.02 -5.30 6.72
N LYS A 59 3.20 -5.74 6.28
CA LYS A 59 4.34 -6.02 7.17
C LYS A 59 5.20 -4.78 7.36
N ARG A 60 5.18 -4.21 8.57
CA ARG A 60 6.00 -3.06 8.94
C ARG A 60 7.47 -3.48 9.05
N MET A 61 8.35 -2.81 8.31
CA MET A 61 9.79 -3.09 8.36
C MET A 61 10.55 -2.08 9.23
N SER A 62 9.98 -0.90 9.43
CA SER A 62 10.51 0.16 10.29
C SER A 62 9.64 0.33 11.54
N LYS A 63 10.27 0.75 12.65
CA LYS A 63 9.60 1.14 13.90
C LYS A 63 9.43 2.66 14.03
N ASN A 64 9.86 3.44 13.04
CA ASN A 64 9.94 4.90 13.10
C ASN A 64 8.67 5.61 12.60
N GLU A 65 7.56 4.89 12.50
CA GLU A 65 6.29 5.44 12.03
C GLU A 65 5.73 6.43 13.05
N ARG A 66 5.22 7.55 12.55
CA ARG A 66 4.66 8.62 13.37
C ARG A 66 3.17 8.69 13.17
N GLN A 67 2.44 8.81 14.25
CA GLN A 67 1.01 9.09 14.22
C GLN A 67 0.74 10.38 13.44
N VAL A 68 -0.30 10.40 12.61
CA VAL A 68 -0.74 11.61 11.92
C VAL A 68 -1.22 12.60 12.97
N ALA A 69 -0.76 13.85 12.90
CA ALA A 69 -1.14 14.88 13.87
C ALA A 69 -2.67 15.04 13.96
N GLY A 70 -3.20 14.97 15.18
CA GLY A 70 -4.64 15.06 15.45
C GLY A 70 -5.45 13.80 15.10
N SER A 71 -4.78 12.71 14.71
CA SER A 71 -5.42 11.43 14.45
C SER A 71 -5.23 10.46 15.61
N SER A 72 -6.20 9.57 15.84
CA SER A 72 -6.12 8.40 16.72
C SER A 72 -5.98 7.08 15.96
N MET A 73 -6.26 7.06 14.65
CA MET A 73 -6.33 5.83 13.84
C MET A 73 -5.39 5.81 12.63
N LEU A 74 -4.55 6.83 12.46
CA LEU A 74 -3.69 6.98 11.28
C LEU A 74 -2.24 7.23 11.66
N ALA A 75 -1.35 6.60 10.91
CA ALA A 75 0.09 6.82 10.96
C ALA A 75 0.64 7.15 9.56
N HIS A 76 1.77 7.84 9.53
CA HIS A 76 2.61 7.97 8.35
C HIS A 76 3.42 6.67 8.18
N PRO A 77 3.18 5.89 7.12
CA PRO A 77 3.95 4.68 6.88
C PRO A 77 5.40 5.05 6.57
N ASP A 78 6.30 4.21 7.04
CA ASP A 78 7.70 4.20 6.63
C ASP A 78 7.92 2.98 5.71
N TYR A 79 9.16 2.58 5.45
CA TYR A 79 9.44 1.38 4.65
C TYR A 79 8.66 0.17 5.16
N THR A 80 8.01 -0.52 4.22
CA THR A 80 7.09 -1.61 4.48
C THR A 80 7.21 -2.65 3.39
N TYR A 81 6.78 -3.88 3.70
CA TYR A 81 6.71 -4.98 2.74
C TYR A 81 5.37 -5.72 2.88
N TRP A 82 5.08 -6.66 1.99
CA TRP A 82 3.87 -7.51 1.97
C TRP A 82 2.57 -6.72 2.10
N THR A 83 2.10 -6.18 1.00
CA THR A 83 0.90 -5.35 0.96
C THR A 83 -0.38 -6.21 0.98
N LEU A 84 -0.83 -6.60 2.17
CA LEU A 84 -2.05 -7.40 2.38
C LEU A 84 -3.33 -6.71 1.91
N GLY A 85 -3.39 -5.38 2.05
CA GLY A 85 -4.54 -4.62 1.57
C GLY A 85 -4.47 -3.13 1.85
N TYR A 86 -5.11 -2.35 0.97
CA TYR A 86 -5.08 -0.89 1.02
C TYR A 86 -6.32 -0.30 0.35
N ALA A 87 -6.70 0.89 0.83
CA ALA A 87 -7.60 1.78 0.11
C ALA A 87 -6.78 2.66 -0.84
N LEU A 88 -7.29 2.86 -2.05
CA LEU A 88 -6.67 3.70 -3.08
C LEU A 88 -7.68 4.74 -3.55
N ARG A 89 -7.24 6.00 -3.65
CA ARG A 89 -8.02 7.09 -4.26
C ARG A 89 -7.62 7.28 -5.73
N ARG A 90 -8.56 7.78 -6.53
CA ARG A 90 -8.37 7.99 -7.98
C ARG A 90 -7.14 8.84 -8.30
N SER A 91 -6.90 9.90 -7.53
CA SER A 91 -5.70 10.75 -7.67
C SER A 91 -4.40 9.96 -7.50
N GLY A 92 -4.35 9.08 -6.48
CA GLY A 92 -3.24 8.16 -6.28
C GLY A 92 -3.07 7.17 -7.42
N ALA A 93 -4.17 6.57 -7.89
CA ALA A 93 -4.13 5.66 -9.04
C ALA A 93 -3.54 6.33 -10.29
N ILE A 94 -3.92 7.59 -10.57
CA ILE A 94 -3.38 8.37 -11.68
C ILE A 94 -1.87 8.59 -11.51
N LYS A 95 -1.40 8.99 -10.32
CA LYS A 95 0.04 9.13 -10.04
C LYS A 95 0.80 7.82 -10.28
N LEU A 96 0.24 6.71 -9.82
CA LEU A 96 0.84 5.39 -9.92
C LEU A 96 0.94 4.91 -11.38
N ILE A 97 -0.12 5.08 -12.18
CA ILE A 97 -0.10 4.68 -13.59
C ILE A 97 0.85 5.57 -14.42
N ASN A 98 0.91 6.86 -14.13
CA ASN A 98 1.75 7.80 -14.88
C ASN A 98 3.26 7.48 -14.82
N GLN A 99 3.69 6.73 -13.80
CA GLN A 99 5.09 6.29 -13.66
C GLN A 99 5.47 5.11 -14.54
N ARG A 100 4.51 4.55 -15.28
CA ARG A 100 4.67 3.41 -16.20
C ARG A 100 5.40 2.23 -15.54
N PRO A 101 4.94 1.74 -14.37
CA PRO A 101 5.66 0.73 -13.59
C PRO A 101 5.88 -0.59 -14.34
N LEU A 102 5.01 -0.95 -15.29
CA LEU A 102 5.17 -2.15 -16.13
C LEU A 102 6.43 -2.12 -17.00
N GLN A 103 6.92 -0.93 -17.37
CA GLN A 103 8.16 -0.80 -18.16
C GLN A 103 9.42 -0.99 -17.30
N LYS A 104 9.29 -0.90 -15.97
CA LYS A 104 10.40 -0.93 -15.02
C LYS A 104 10.45 -2.21 -14.17
N ILE A 105 9.41 -3.06 -14.24
CA ILE A 105 9.32 -4.39 -13.59
C ILE A 105 9.71 -4.32 -12.10
N VAL A 106 9.00 -3.49 -11.32
CA VAL A 106 9.23 -3.32 -9.87
C VAL A 106 8.05 -3.80 -9.06
N ALA A 107 8.32 -4.66 -8.06
CA ALA A 107 7.30 -5.24 -7.19
C ALA A 107 6.41 -4.21 -6.55
N VAL A 108 5.11 -4.49 -6.44
CA VAL A 108 4.16 -3.53 -5.84
C VAL A 108 4.59 -3.13 -4.43
N ASP A 109 5.11 -4.11 -3.67
CA ASP A 109 5.63 -3.91 -2.31
C ASP A 109 6.83 -2.96 -2.26
N GLU A 110 7.57 -2.83 -3.37
CA GLU A 110 8.72 -1.93 -3.48
C GLU A 110 8.32 -0.61 -4.15
N TYR A 111 7.44 -0.71 -5.14
CA TYR A 111 6.94 0.39 -5.93
C TYR A 111 6.13 1.36 -5.09
N LEU A 112 5.24 0.89 -4.21
CA LEU A 112 4.47 1.78 -3.35
C LEU A 112 5.39 2.60 -2.42
N PRO A 113 6.31 2.00 -1.62
CA PRO A 113 7.28 2.77 -0.83
C PRO A 113 8.18 3.71 -1.62
N ILE A 114 8.54 3.35 -2.86
CA ILE A 114 9.21 4.29 -3.75
C ILE A 114 8.32 5.51 -3.99
N MET A 115 7.05 5.31 -4.32
CA MET A 115 6.15 6.39 -4.71
C MET A 115 5.77 7.38 -3.59
N PHE A 116 5.89 6.98 -2.32
CA PHE A 116 5.77 7.89 -1.17
C PHE A 116 7.12 8.22 -0.50
N ASP A 117 8.23 8.02 -1.21
CA ASP A 117 9.60 8.41 -0.84
C ASP A 117 10.12 7.81 0.49
N ARG A 118 9.78 6.54 0.76
CA ARG A 118 10.22 5.79 1.96
C ARG A 118 10.93 4.49 1.65
N HIS A 119 11.46 4.33 0.44
CA HIS A 119 12.23 3.16 0.06
C HIS A 119 13.72 3.28 0.49
N PRO A 120 14.35 2.22 1.05
CA PRO A 120 15.74 2.27 1.52
C PRO A 120 16.75 2.29 0.37
N ASN A 121 16.44 1.62 -0.75
CA ASN A 121 17.32 1.57 -1.92
C ASN A 121 17.28 2.89 -2.71
N LYS A 122 18.35 3.68 -2.61
CA LYS A 122 18.48 4.97 -3.29
C LYS A 122 18.61 4.86 -4.81
N GLU A 123 19.19 3.79 -5.33
CA GLU A 123 19.27 3.58 -6.78
C GLU A 123 17.89 3.36 -7.39
N TRP A 124 16.99 2.71 -6.65
CA TRP A 124 15.62 2.48 -7.12
C TRP A 124 14.81 3.77 -7.13
N LEU A 125 14.94 4.60 -6.08
CA LEU A 125 14.27 5.91 -6.02
C LEU A 125 14.57 6.77 -7.26
N LYS A 126 15.82 6.79 -7.74
CA LYS A 126 16.24 7.58 -8.92
C LYS A 126 15.46 7.27 -10.19
N ASN A 127 14.85 6.08 -10.28
CA ASN A 127 14.11 5.65 -11.46
C ASN A 127 12.65 6.15 -11.46
N PHE A 128 12.18 6.79 -10.39
CA PHE A 128 10.79 7.23 -10.23
C PHE A 128 10.74 8.64 -9.69
N GLU A 129 10.14 9.55 -10.45
CA GLU A 129 9.89 10.95 -10.08
C GLU A 129 8.61 11.43 -10.78
N PRO A 130 7.75 12.24 -10.13
CA PRO A 130 7.80 12.62 -8.72
C PRO A 130 7.40 11.46 -7.78
N ARG A 131 7.96 11.43 -6.57
CA ARG A 131 7.62 10.48 -5.48
C ARG A 131 6.74 11.14 -4.41
N ASP A 132 5.61 11.66 -4.83
CA ASP A 132 4.75 12.52 -4.03
C ASP A 132 3.40 11.88 -3.67
N LEU A 133 3.32 10.54 -3.67
CA LEU A 133 2.10 9.83 -3.27
C LEU A 133 1.81 10.07 -1.79
N VAL A 134 0.62 10.57 -1.47
CA VAL A 134 0.22 10.80 -0.08
C VAL A 134 -0.27 9.50 0.55
N ALA A 135 0.66 8.75 1.15
CA ALA A 135 0.38 7.50 1.83
C ALA A 135 0.13 7.67 3.34
N LEU A 136 -0.86 6.95 3.85
CA LEU A 136 -1.17 6.76 5.27
C LEU A 136 -1.27 5.26 5.58
N SER A 137 -1.36 4.94 6.86
CA SER A 137 -1.59 3.58 7.36
C SER A 137 -2.63 3.62 8.47
N ALA A 138 -3.53 2.64 8.52
CA ALA A 138 -4.35 2.38 9.68
C ALA A 138 -3.48 2.00 10.89
N GLU A 139 -3.88 2.48 12.07
CA GLU A 139 -3.28 2.18 13.36
C GLU A 139 -4.42 1.94 14.38
N PRO A 140 -4.67 0.69 14.82
CA PRO A 140 -4.01 -0.54 14.41
C PRO A 140 -4.36 -0.97 12.97
N LEU A 141 -3.59 -1.92 12.41
CA LEU A 141 -3.91 -2.56 11.13
C LEU A 141 -5.18 -3.43 11.26
N LEU A 142 -5.94 -3.56 10.17
CA LEU A 142 -7.22 -4.27 10.15
C LEU A 142 -7.16 -5.62 9.43
N LEU A 143 -6.01 -5.97 8.84
CA LEU A 143 -5.76 -7.27 8.21
C LEU A 143 -4.49 -7.89 8.78
N GLU A 144 -4.52 -9.21 8.87
CA GLU A 144 -3.37 -10.06 9.23
C GLU A 144 -3.23 -11.18 8.20
N PRO A 145 -2.01 -11.68 7.95
CA PRO A 145 -1.84 -12.80 7.03
C PRO A 145 -2.43 -14.09 7.63
N THR A 146 -2.81 -15.03 6.77
CA THR A 146 -3.22 -16.38 7.23
C THR A 146 -2.06 -17.19 7.79
N HIS A 147 -0.83 -16.95 7.31
CA HIS A 147 0.39 -17.57 7.81
C HIS A 147 1.53 -16.55 7.87
N TYR A 148 2.40 -16.64 8.87
CA TYR A 148 3.60 -15.80 9.03
C TYR A 148 4.85 -16.47 8.44
N THR A 149 5.91 -15.68 8.15
CA THR A 149 7.21 -16.23 7.73
C THR A 149 7.63 -17.36 8.69
N GLY A 150 7.96 -18.52 8.14
CA GLY A 150 8.49 -19.66 8.90
C GLY A 150 7.41 -20.58 9.49
N GLU A 151 6.13 -20.30 9.28
CA GLU A 151 5.05 -21.23 9.64
C GLU A 151 4.94 -22.37 8.59
N PRO A 152 4.53 -23.59 9.01
CA PRO A 152 4.24 -24.67 8.08
C PRO A 152 3.19 -24.23 7.04
N ASN A 153 3.45 -24.53 5.76
CA ASN A 153 2.62 -24.13 4.60
C ASN A 153 2.63 -22.64 4.25
N TYR A 154 3.52 -21.84 4.85
CA TYR A 154 3.76 -20.48 4.38
C TYR A 154 4.34 -20.50 2.95
N VAL A 155 3.67 -19.82 2.03
CA VAL A 155 4.09 -19.62 0.63
C VAL A 155 3.99 -18.14 0.34
N SER A 156 5.04 -17.54 -0.24
CA SER A 156 5.03 -16.14 -0.65
C SER A 156 5.63 -15.99 -2.03
N ASP A 157 4.92 -15.23 -2.87
CA ASP A 157 5.36 -14.88 -4.21
C ASP A 157 6.29 -13.65 -4.23
N THR A 158 6.51 -12.99 -3.08
CA THR A 158 7.27 -11.74 -2.98
C THR A 158 8.52 -11.87 -2.12
N GLU A 159 8.55 -12.77 -1.12
CA GLU A 159 9.76 -13.07 -0.35
C GLU A 159 10.84 -13.71 -1.25
N ASP A 160 12.10 -13.28 -1.12
CA ASP A 160 13.25 -13.67 -1.96
C ASP A 160 13.22 -13.26 -3.45
N SER A 161 12.47 -12.20 -3.80
CA SER A 161 12.48 -11.62 -5.15
C SER A 161 13.91 -11.26 -5.63
N LYS A 162 14.49 -12.09 -6.51
CA LYS A 162 15.74 -11.78 -7.23
C LYS A 162 15.43 -10.92 -8.45
N VAL A 163 16.04 -9.74 -8.52
CA VAL A 163 16.00 -8.89 -9.71
C VAL A 163 16.98 -9.45 -10.75
N PHE A 164 16.48 -9.84 -11.91
CA PHE A 164 17.32 -10.14 -13.07
C PHE A 164 17.58 -8.85 -13.84
N GLY A 165 18.84 -8.41 -13.86
CA GLY A 165 19.30 -7.36 -14.78
C GLY A 165 19.62 -7.96 -16.15
N ILE A 166 19.27 -7.24 -17.21
CA ILE A 166 19.82 -7.44 -18.55
C ILE A 166 21.04 -6.52 -18.68
#